data_AF-A0A323V309-F1
#
_entry.id   AF-A0A323V309-F1
#
_cell.length_a   1.000
_cell.length_b   1.000
_cell.length_c   1.000
_cell.angle_alpha   90.00
_cell.angle_beta   90.00
_cell.angle_gamma   90.00
#
_symmetry.space_group_name_H-M   'P 1'
#
loop_
_entity.id
_entity.type
_entity.pdbx_description
1 polymer ?
#
loop_
_entity_poly.entity_id
_entity_poly.type
_entity_poly.pdbx_seq_one_letter_code
_entity_poly.pdbx_strand_id
1 'polypeptide(L)'
;PQKTVTSATALTVLDGRGGDLRVTLPSTPVGPITIQNCRNAVLIGGSIRVLPSSLVNGADQRAIYVKGCTGTVHIEGVLIDGNVAGAESDGIAVSAPSAVVQVQNVRVMGLRGSESGNHADVFQPWGGVREYRIDRLTASTNYQGINVKPATGGIGSGTIRNTNIASSGVTPVDKGGYFFWMNCDQHPIALEDVYVSPRSGRVFGQSVWPGITNATCPATVSGGVASWPGSPSTTGVVRQGAPLGGDFVPAGTVGAGYVSPGYR
;
A
#
# COMPACT_ATOMS: atom_id res chain seq x y z
N PRO A 1 25.11 -0.25 1.85
CA PRO A 1 25.34 -0.25 3.32
C PRO A 1 24.16 -0.82 4.09
N GLN A 2 24.41 -1.51 5.20
CA GLN A 2 23.35 -1.91 6.13
C GLN A 2 23.00 -0.74 7.05
N LYS A 3 21.71 -0.47 7.24
CA LYS A 3 21.20 0.53 8.16
C LYS A 3 20.16 -0.11 9.08
N THR A 4 20.43 -0.04 10.38
CA THR A 4 19.53 -0.54 11.42
C THR A 4 18.64 0.59 11.91
N VAL A 5 17.33 0.33 11.98
CA VAL A 5 16.37 1.23 12.59
C VAL A 5 16.26 0.86 14.07
N THR A 6 16.31 1.85 14.96
CA THR A 6 16.25 1.62 16.41
C THR A 6 15.15 2.41 17.11
N SER A 7 14.63 3.47 16.47
CA SER A 7 13.62 4.32 17.09
C SER A 7 12.23 3.69 17.01
N ALA A 8 11.58 3.54 18.16
CA ALA A 8 10.17 3.16 18.24
C ALA A 8 9.22 4.37 18.27
N THR A 9 9.75 5.58 18.46
CA THR A 9 8.97 6.78 18.82
C THR A 9 9.18 7.95 17.86
N ALA A 10 9.99 7.78 16.81
CA ALA A 10 10.24 8.83 15.83
C ALA A 10 10.44 8.25 14.42
N LEU A 11 10.15 9.08 13.43
CA LEU A 11 10.50 8.84 12.03
C LEU A 11 12.02 8.64 11.87
N THR A 12 12.41 7.54 11.22
CA THR A 12 13.82 7.29 10.88
C THR A 12 14.05 7.48 9.38
N VAL A 13 15.03 8.32 9.01
CA VAL A 13 15.41 8.56 7.61
C VAL A 13 16.65 7.74 7.23
N LEU A 14 16.50 6.86 6.25
CA LEU A 14 17.51 5.94 5.75
C LEU A 14 17.95 6.39 4.35
N ASP A 15 19.01 7.22 4.31
CA ASP A 15 19.53 7.77 3.05
C ASP A 15 20.59 6.88 2.39
N GLY A 16 20.39 6.48 1.14
CA GLY A 16 21.31 5.64 0.36
C GLY A 16 22.47 6.40 -0.27
N ARG A 17 22.40 7.73 -0.36
CA ARG A 17 23.37 8.62 -1.04
C ARG A 17 23.72 8.17 -2.46
N GLY A 18 22.70 7.70 -3.20
CA GLY A 18 22.80 7.11 -4.53
C GLY A 18 23.25 5.64 -4.57
N GLY A 19 23.61 5.05 -3.42
CA GLY A 19 24.03 3.66 -3.30
C GLY A 19 22.91 2.70 -2.88
N ASP A 20 23.30 1.44 -2.65
CA ASP A 20 22.36 0.39 -2.22
C ASP A 20 22.17 0.36 -0.70
N LEU A 21 20.96 0.08 -0.24
CA LEU A 21 20.59 -0.04 1.17
C LEU A 21 20.11 -1.45 1.52
N ARG A 22 20.59 -1.95 2.66
CA ARG A 22 19.93 -3.04 3.38
C ARG A 22 19.36 -2.46 4.67
N VAL A 23 18.05 -2.45 4.79
CA VAL A 23 17.34 -1.97 5.98
C VAL A 23 17.14 -3.14 6.93
N THR A 24 17.46 -2.95 8.20
CA THR A 24 17.26 -3.96 9.23
C THR A 24 16.40 -3.36 10.33
N LEU A 25 15.27 -4.02 10.59
CA LEU A 25 14.41 -3.71 11.73
C LEU A 25 14.74 -4.68 12.89
N PRO A 26 14.60 -4.25 14.14
CA PRO A 26 14.76 -5.12 15.30
C PRO A 26 13.54 -6.05 15.44
N SER A 27 13.59 -6.96 16.40
CA SER A 27 12.46 -7.84 16.75
C SER A 27 11.30 -7.12 17.44
N THR A 28 11.49 -5.86 17.84
CA THR A 28 10.44 -5.01 18.40
C THR A 28 9.91 -4.05 17.34
N PRO A 29 8.62 -3.64 17.40
CA PRO A 29 8.10 -2.63 16.50
C PRO A 29 8.91 -1.33 16.55
N VAL A 30 9.16 -0.75 15.38
CA VAL A 30 9.78 0.58 15.23
C VAL A 30 8.75 1.62 14.79
N GLY A 31 9.13 2.89 14.86
CA GLY A 31 8.36 3.98 14.26
C GLY A 31 8.46 3.98 12.72
N PRO A 32 7.78 4.92 12.07
CA PRO A 32 7.83 5.11 10.63
C PRO A 32 9.24 5.26 10.06
N ILE A 33 9.40 4.91 8.78
CA ILE A 33 10.68 5.03 8.08
C ILE A 33 10.54 5.73 6.73
N THR A 34 11.58 6.47 6.36
CA THR A 34 11.79 6.94 4.99
C THR A 34 13.01 6.27 4.42
N ILE A 35 12.87 5.56 3.30
CA ILE A 35 13.96 4.98 2.50
C ILE A 35 14.19 5.93 1.33
N GLN A 36 15.35 6.60 1.28
CA GLN A 36 15.54 7.66 0.28
C GLN A 36 16.89 7.65 -0.42
N ASN A 37 16.93 8.33 -1.58
CA ASN A 37 18.13 8.61 -2.35
C ASN A 37 18.99 7.37 -2.55
N CYS A 38 18.39 6.26 -2.99
CA CYS A 38 19.04 4.97 -3.10
C CYS A 38 19.04 4.46 -4.54
N ARG A 39 20.05 3.68 -4.93
CA ARG A 39 19.94 2.87 -6.15
C ARG A 39 19.02 1.70 -5.85
N ASN A 40 19.41 0.77 -4.99
CA ASN A 40 18.53 -0.29 -4.53
C ASN A 40 18.27 -0.19 -3.02
N ALA A 41 17.17 -0.74 -2.55
CA ALA A 41 16.94 -0.96 -1.13
C ALA A 41 16.24 -2.30 -0.88
N VAL A 42 16.62 -2.99 0.19
CA VAL A 42 15.96 -4.22 0.64
C VAL A 42 15.58 -4.08 2.10
N LEU A 43 14.29 -4.26 2.39
CA LEU A 43 13.70 -4.38 3.72
C LEU A 43 13.00 -5.74 3.79
N ILE A 44 13.48 -6.62 4.66
CA ILE A 44 12.87 -7.94 4.88
C ILE A 44 12.58 -8.10 6.37
N GLY A 45 11.33 -8.41 6.69
CA GLY A 45 10.85 -8.64 8.04
C GLY A 45 10.76 -7.37 8.88
N GLY A 46 10.27 -7.57 10.10
CA GLY A 46 10.11 -6.51 11.11
C GLY A 46 8.72 -5.87 11.10
N SER A 47 8.49 -5.08 12.14
CA SER A 47 7.21 -4.46 12.41
C SER A 47 7.35 -2.95 12.51
N ILE A 48 6.44 -2.22 11.86
CA ILE A 48 6.36 -0.76 11.93
C ILE A 48 5.02 -0.40 12.56
N ARG A 49 5.06 0.47 13.56
CA ARG A 49 3.87 1.07 14.17
C ARG A 49 3.80 2.52 13.72
N VAL A 50 2.67 2.94 13.15
CA VAL A 50 2.46 4.35 12.78
C VAL A 50 2.44 5.24 14.03
N LEU A 51 2.81 6.50 13.90
CA LEU A 51 2.92 7.43 15.03
C LEU A 51 2.26 8.76 14.70
N PRO A 52 1.37 9.29 15.57
CA PRO A 52 0.73 10.61 15.38
C PRO A 52 1.73 11.75 15.21
N SER A 53 2.89 11.62 15.84
CA SER A 53 3.95 12.63 15.85
C SER A 53 4.90 12.54 14.64
N SER A 54 4.82 11.49 13.83
CA SER A 54 5.76 11.24 12.74
C SER A 54 5.27 11.84 11.43
N LEU A 55 5.34 13.17 11.38
CA LEU A 55 4.92 13.98 10.24
C LEU A 55 6.06 14.11 9.21
N VAL A 56 5.75 13.83 7.95
CA VAL A 56 6.54 14.15 6.76
C VAL A 56 6.12 15.54 6.30
N ASN A 57 7.08 16.45 6.15
CA ASN A 57 6.86 17.85 5.80
C ASN A 57 5.85 18.59 6.71
N GLY A 58 5.68 18.13 7.96
CA GLY A 58 4.84 18.80 8.97
C GLY A 58 3.35 18.51 8.90
N ALA A 59 2.87 17.64 8.01
CA ALA A 59 1.44 17.30 7.92
C ALA A 59 1.16 15.82 7.61
N ASP A 60 1.91 15.18 6.72
CA ASP A 60 1.57 13.83 6.23
C ASP A 60 2.16 12.73 7.11
N GLN A 61 1.44 11.65 7.43
CA GLN A 61 2.06 10.46 8.05
C GLN A 61 2.10 9.29 7.07
N ARG A 62 3.21 8.55 7.08
CA ARG A 62 3.47 7.40 6.20
C ARG A 62 4.23 6.36 7.00
N ALA A 63 3.80 5.10 7.04
CA ALA A 63 4.55 4.05 7.75
C ALA A 63 5.88 3.76 7.06
N ILE A 64 5.85 3.62 5.72
CA ILE A 64 7.03 3.52 4.86
C ILE A 64 6.91 4.57 3.75
N TYR A 65 7.93 5.41 3.61
CA TYR A 65 8.03 6.33 2.48
C TYR A 65 9.27 6.04 1.63
N VAL A 66 9.06 5.72 0.35
CA VAL A 66 10.14 5.51 -0.61
C VAL A 66 10.34 6.77 -1.44
N LYS A 67 11.50 7.44 -1.34
CA LYS A 67 11.72 8.76 -1.95
C LYS A 67 13.02 8.84 -2.76
N GLY A 68 12.95 9.23 -4.03
CA GLY A 68 14.14 9.53 -4.83
C GLY A 68 15.07 8.32 -5.06
N CYS A 69 14.56 7.10 -4.91
CA CYS A 69 15.32 5.91 -5.32
C CYS A 69 15.20 5.69 -6.84
N THR A 70 16.16 4.97 -7.44
CA THR A 70 16.28 4.86 -8.91
C THR A 70 16.33 3.42 -9.45
N GLY A 71 16.68 2.45 -8.62
CA GLY A 71 16.70 1.01 -8.94
C GLY A 71 15.51 0.30 -8.33
N THR A 72 15.74 -0.81 -7.62
CA THR A 72 14.66 -1.60 -7.01
C THR A 72 14.61 -1.41 -5.51
N VAL A 73 13.43 -1.09 -4.99
CA VAL A 73 13.13 -1.10 -3.55
C VAL A 73 12.23 -2.30 -3.27
N HIS A 74 12.77 -3.29 -2.57
CA HIS A 74 12.09 -4.52 -2.19
C HIS A 74 11.68 -4.46 -0.72
N ILE A 75 10.38 -4.60 -0.46
CA ILE A 75 9.76 -4.59 0.87
C ILE A 75 9.05 -5.93 1.04
N GLU A 76 9.53 -6.75 1.97
CA GLU A 76 8.99 -8.09 2.16
C GLU A 76 8.77 -8.46 3.63
N GLY A 77 7.69 -9.16 3.94
CA GLY A 77 7.51 -9.76 5.26
C GLY A 77 7.27 -8.75 6.37
N VAL A 78 6.84 -7.53 6.02
CA VAL A 78 6.66 -6.44 6.97
C VAL A 78 5.23 -6.44 7.52
N LEU A 79 5.11 -6.25 8.83
CA LEU A 79 3.86 -5.93 9.50
C LEU A 79 3.77 -4.42 9.74
N ILE A 80 2.72 -3.77 9.24
CA ILE A 80 2.41 -2.37 9.52
C ILE A 80 1.18 -2.30 10.42
N ASP A 81 1.36 -1.79 11.64
CA ASP A 81 0.28 -1.48 12.58
C ASP A 81 -0.14 -0.02 12.41
N GLY A 82 -1.22 0.16 11.66
CA GLY A 82 -1.93 1.43 11.46
C GLY A 82 -2.95 1.72 12.55
N ASN A 83 -3.26 0.75 13.42
CA ASN A 83 -4.29 0.86 14.44
C ASN A 83 -3.76 1.61 15.69
N VAL A 84 -3.18 2.79 15.47
CA VAL A 84 -2.77 3.73 16.52
C VAL A 84 -3.71 4.93 16.62
N ALA A 85 -4.26 5.19 17.80
CA ALA A 85 -5.16 6.32 18.03
C ALA A 85 -4.44 7.66 17.79
N GLY A 86 -5.13 8.60 17.13
CA GLY A 86 -4.59 9.91 16.79
C GLY A 86 -3.60 9.92 15.61
N ALA A 87 -3.25 8.76 15.05
CA ALA A 87 -2.46 8.68 13.84
C ALA A 87 -3.39 8.58 12.63
N GLU A 88 -3.15 9.40 11.61
CA GLU A 88 -3.75 9.23 10.29
C GLU A 88 -2.60 9.06 9.31
N SER A 89 -2.44 7.89 8.69
CA SER A 89 -1.22 7.54 7.97
C SER A 89 -1.50 6.65 6.78
N ASP A 90 -0.74 6.87 5.71
CA ASP A 90 -0.61 5.88 4.64
C ASP A 90 0.28 4.73 5.11
N GLY A 91 0.07 3.54 4.55
CA GLY A 91 0.92 2.37 4.75
C GLY A 91 2.25 2.53 4.02
N ILE A 92 2.21 2.43 2.70
CA ILE A 92 3.39 2.55 1.83
C ILE A 92 3.16 3.65 0.80
N ALA A 93 3.91 4.74 0.91
CA ALA A 93 3.89 5.82 -0.07
C ALA A 93 5.17 5.83 -0.91
N VAL A 94 5.07 6.22 -2.18
CA VAL A 94 6.22 6.27 -3.11
C VAL A 94 6.28 7.62 -3.83
N SER A 95 7.49 8.19 -3.88
CA SER A 95 7.89 9.34 -4.69
C SER A 95 9.27 9.05 -5.28
N ALA A 96 9.30 8.10 -6.21
CA ALA A 96 10.53 7.56 -6.78
C ALA A 96 10.27 7.19 -8.26
N PRO A 97 10.09 8.19 -9.14
CA PRO A 97 9.61 7.97 -10.52
C PRO A 97 10.51 7.08 -11.38
N SER A 98 11.78 6.89 -10.98
CA SER A 98 12.71 6.00 -11.68
C SER A 98 12.77 4.58 -11.10
N ALA A 99 12.22 4.35 -9.90
CA ALA A 99 12.35 3.09 -9.18
C ALA A 99 11.29 2.05 -9.54
N VAL A 100 11.67 0.78 -9.43
CA VAL A 100 10.72 -0.33 -9.23
C VAL A 100 10.50 -0.49 -7.73
N VAL A 101 9.24 -0.54 -7.29
CA VAL A 101 8.90 -0.85 -5.90
C VAL A 101 8.18 -2.20 -5.85
N GLN A 102 8.80 -3.16 -5.18
CA GLN A 102 8.27 -4.50 -4.96
C GLN A 102 7.80 -4.65 -3.51
N VAL A 103 6.54 -5.05 -3.34
CA VAL A 103 5.89 -5.30 -2.06
C VAL A 103 5.45 -6.75 -2.04
N GLN A 104 5.97 -7.53 -1.09
CA GLN A 104 5.74 -8.97 -1.04
C GLN A 104 5.46 -9.48 0.38
N ASN A 105 4.45 -10.31 0.59
CA ASN A 105 4.14 -10.83 1.93
C ASN A 105 4.03 -9.69 2.97
N VAL A 106 3.20 -8.69 2.71
CA VAL A 106 3.03 -7.55 3.63
C VAL A 106 1.65 -7.61 4.25
N ARG A 107 1.57 -7.30 5.55
CA ARG A 107 0.31 -7.12 6.25
C ARG A 107 0.19 -5.70 6.79
N VAL A 108 -0.92 -5.04 6.49
CA VAL A 108 -1.24 -3.71 7.00
C VAL A 108 -2.52 -3.77 7.84
N MET A 109 -2.48 -3.32 9.08
CA MET A 109 -3.59 -3.49 10.02
C MET A 109 -4.17 -2.14 10.42
N GLY A 110 -5.45 -1.96 10.16
CA GLY A 110 -6.25 -0.91 10.78
C GLY A 110 -5.78 0.51 10.51
N LEU A 111 -5.29 0.80 9.28
CA LEU A 111 -4.95 2.17 8.91
C LEU A 111 -6.14 3.10 9.17
N ARG A 112 -5.81 4.30 9.64
CA ARG A 112 -6.71 5.40 9.96
C ARG A 112 -6.43 6.57 9.03
N GLY A 113 -7.50 7.23 8.61
CA GLY A 113 -7.48 8.41 7.75
C GLY A 113 -8.87 8.94 7.48
N SER A 114 -8.93 10.01 6.71
CA SER A 114 -10.15 10.79 6.43
C SER A 114 -10.02 11.51 5.08
N GLU A 115 -11.10 12.11 4.59
CA GLU A 115 -11.06 12.97 3.39
C GLU A 115 -10.17 14.20 3.57
N SER A 116 -10.27 14.85 4.74
CA SER A 116 -9.57 16.11 5.05
C SER A 116 -8.13 15.94 5.55
N GLY A 117 -7.75 14.73 5.95
CA GLY A 117 -6.42 14.41 6.50
C GLY A 117 -5.64 13.45 5.61
N ASN A 118 -4.87 12.55 6.22
CA ASN A 118 -4.21 11.48 5.48
C ASN A 118 -5.26 10.48 5.00
N HIS A 119 -5.06 9.94 3.79
CA HIS A 119 -6.10 9.13 3.14
C HIS A 119 -6.08 7.65 3.58
N ALA A 120 -5.16 7.27 4.45
CA ALA A 120 -5.00 5.89 4.89
C ALA A 120 -4.71 4.93 3.74
N ASP A 121 -4.03 5.39 2.69
CA ASP A 121 -3.71 4.57 1.54
C ASP A 121 -2.81 3.41 1.97
N VAL A 122 -3.25 2.17 1.79
CA VAL A 122 -2.43 0.98 2.03
C VAL A 122 -1.16 1.04 1.16
N PHE A 123 -1.33 1.44 -0.10
CA PHE A 123 -0.25 1.72 -1.04
C PHE A 123 -0.63 2.88 -1.96
N GLN A 124 0.27 3.87 -2.09
CA GLN A 124 0.08 5.01 -2.99
C GLN A 124 1.41 5.47 -3.62
N PRO A 125 1.58 5.38 -4.95
CA PRO A 125 2.73 5.95 -5.64
C PRO A 125 2.54 7.45 -5.93
N TRP A 126 2.29 8.22 -4.86
CA TRP A 126 1.93 9.65 -4.88
C TRP A 126 2.84 10.52 -5.76
N GLY A 127 4.15 10.43 -5.54
CA GLY A 127 5.15 11.20 -6.28
C GLY A 127 5.73 10.47 -7.48
N GLY A 128 5.03 9.43 -7.95
CA GLY A 128 5.41 8.63 -9.10
C GLY A 128 6.29 7.43 -8.78
N VAL A 129 6.27 6.47 -9.70
CA VAL A 129 7.03 5.22 -9.67
C VAL A 129 7.21 4.70 -11.10
N ARG A 130 8.36 4.09 -11.43
CA ARG A 130 8.55 3.47 -12.75
C ARG A 130 7.66 2.23 -12.88
N GLU A 131 7.65 1.41 -11.85
CA GLU A 131 6.84 0.20 -11.80
C GLU A 131 6.55 -0.17 -10.35
N TYR A 132 5.33 -0.61 -10.05
CA TYR A 132 5.02 -1.26 -8.78
C TYR A 132 4.63 -2.72 -8.99
N ARG A 133 5.11 -3.59 -8.09
CA ARG A 133 4.83 -5.02 -8.07
C ARG A 133 4.35 -5.39 -6.68
N ILE A 134 3.08 -5.71 -6.56
CA ILE A 134 2.46 -6.10 -5.29
C ILE A 134 2.06 -7.56 -5.41
N ASP A 135 2.56 -8.40 -4.51
CA ASP A 135 2.16 -9.81 -4.42
C ASP A 135 2.00 -10.21 -2.96
N ARG A 136 0.91 -10.90 -2.63
CA ARG A 136 0.61 -11.33 -1.25
C ARG A 136 0.59 -10.13 -0.31
N LEU A 137 -0.45 -9.31 -0.44
CA LEU A 137 -0.73 -8.17 0.44
C LEU A 137 -2.09 -8.37 1.10
N THR A 138 -2.13 -8.37 2.42
CA THR A 138 -3.39 -8.29 3.16
C THR A 138 -3.45 -6.98 3.92
N ALA A 139 -4.53 -6.23 3.77
CA ALA A 139 -4.67 -4.97 4.49
C ALA A 139 -6.07 -4.68 5.02
N SER A 140 -6.12 -3.89 6.09
CA SER A 140 -7.35 -3.22 6.52
C SER A 140 -7.17 -1.73 6.77
N THR A 141 -8.18 -0.95 6.40
CA THR A 141 -8.16 0.53 6.41
C THR A 141 -9.56 1.07 6.66
N ASN A 142 -9.68 2.26 7.26
CA ASN A 142 -10.96 2.94 7.44
C ASN A 142 -11.34 3.82 6.23
N TYR A 143 -10.39 4.22 5.36
CA TYR A 143 -10.61 5.21 4.29
C TYR A 143 -10.16 4.78 2.88
N GLN A 144 -8.87 4.60 2.57
CA GLN A 144 -8.46 4.16 1.23
C GLN A 144 -7.59 2.90 1.26
N GLY A 145 -7.67 2.11 0.20
CA GLY A 145 -6.92 0.87 0.05
C GLY A 145 -5.72 1.07 -0.87
N ILE A 146 -5.77 0.46 -2.03
CA ILE A 146 -4.77 0.67 -3.07
C ILE A 146 -5.17 1.90 -3.90
N ASN A 147 -4.35 2.95 -3.89
CA ASN A 147 -4.59 4.17 -4.64
C ASN A 147 -3.47 4.39 -5.64
N VAL A 148 -3.70 3.91 -6.86
CA VAL A 148 -2.73 3.92 -7.96
C VAL A 148 -3.15 4.88 -9.07
N LYS A 149 -3.97 5.90 -8.75
CA LYS A 149 -4.16 7.02 -9.67
C LYS A 149 -2.90 7.89 -9.69
N PRO A 150 -2.44 8.40 -10.83
CA PRO A 150 -1.39 9.41 -10.85
C PRO A 150 -1.78 10.61 -9.98
N ALA A 151 -0.81 11.13 -9.22
CA ALA A 151 -0.98 12.34 -8.42
C ALA A 151 0.06 13.38 -8.83
N THR A 152 1.16 13.51 -8.07
CA THR A 152 2.20 14.53 -8.37
C THR A 152 3.29 14.01 -9.30
N GLY A 153 3.41 12.68 -9.46
CA GLY A 153 4.33 12.05 -10.42
C GLY A 153 3.66 10.97 -11.27
N GLY A 154 4.30 10.66 -12.40
CA GLY A 154 3.85 9.62 -13.32
C GLY A 154 4.06 8.21 -12.78
N ILE A 155 3.20 7.29 -13.20
CA ILE A 155 3.27 5.87 -12.90
C ILE A 155 3.54 5.14 -14.22
N GLY A 156 4.61 4.34 -14.30
CA GLY A 156 4.93 3.64 -15.56
C GLY A 156 4.08 2.39 -15.78
N SER A 157 4.04 1.47 -14.81
CA SER A 157 3.19 0.27 -14.86
C SER A 157 2.93 -0.35 -13.48
N GLY A 158 1.97 -1.26 -13.41
CA GLY A 158 1.57 -1.93 -12.18
C GLY A 158 1.21 -3.39 -12.34
N THR A 159 1.62 -4.23 -11.38
CA THR A 159 1.07 -5.58 -11.21
C THR A 159 0.65 -5.78 -9.76
N ILE A 160 -0.56 -6.29 -9.56
CA ILE A 160 -1.12 -6.59 -8.23
C ILE A 160 -1.65 -8.02 -8.26
N ARG A 161 -1.06 -8.87 -7.43
CA ARG A 161 -1.40 -10.28 -7.28
C ARG A 161 -1.75 -10.60 -5.83
N ASN A 162 -2.63 -11.58 -5.63
CA ASN A 162 -2.86 -12.19 -4.32
C ASN A 162 -3.06 -11.13 -3.22
N THR A 163 -4.00 -10.21 -3.45
CA THR A 163 -4.17 -9.04 -2.58
C THR A 163 -5.58 -8.98 -2.04
N ASN A 164 -5.76 -8.79 -0.74
CA ASN A 164 -7.08 -8.58 -0.14
C ASN A 164 -7.11 -7.36 0.79
N ILE A 165 -8.05 -6.45 0.53
CA ILE A 165 -8.26 -5.22 1.30
C ILE A 165 -9.64 -5.26 1.94
N ALA A 166 -9.72 -4.96 3.23
CA ALA A 166 -10.97 -4.92 3.98
C ALA A 166 -11.15 -3.62 4.76
N SER A 167 -12.40 -3.31 5.12
CA SER A 167 -12.64 -2.27 6.12
C SER A 167 -12.08 -2.68 7.46
N SER A 168 -11.37 -1.78 8.13
CA SER A 168 -10.90 -2.00 9.50
C SER A 168 -11.99 -1.81 10.56
N GLY A 169 -13.12 -1.17 10.21
CA GLY A 169 -14.15 -0.77 11.17
C GLY A 169 -13.69 0.27 12.20
N VAL A 170 -12.45 0.74 12.11
CA VAL A 170 -11.87 1.70 13.04
C VAL A 170 -12.53 3.06 12.86
N THR A 171 -12.99 3.65 13.95
CA THR A 171 -13.67 4.95 13.96
C THR A 171 -12.69 6.13 13.99
N PRO A 172 -13.03 7.26 13.35
CA PRO A 172 -14.20 7.46 12.50
C PRO A 172 -14.09 6.66 11.20
N VAL A 173 -15.21 6.11 10.71
CA VAL A 173 -15.25 5.49 9.38
C VAL A 173 -15.72 6.54 8.39
N ASP A 174 -14.79 7.09 7.63
CA ASP A 174 -15.12 7.97 6.52
C ASP A 174 -15.56 7.14 5.31
N LYS A 175 -16.69 7.53 4.72
CA LYS A 175 -17.37 6.79 3.66
C LYS A 175 -16.98 7.23 2.25
N GLY A 176 -16.13 8.25 2.08
CA GLY A 176 -15.70 8.70 0.75
C GLY A 176 -14.75 7.73 0.04
N GLY A 177 -13.72 7.26 0.75
CA GLY A 177 -12.55 6.62 0.13
C GLY A 177 -12.81 5.23 -0.48
N TYR A 178 -12.05 4.90 -1.52
CA TYR A 178 -12.16 3.63 -2.25
C TYR A 178 -11.07 2.66 -1.80
N PHE A 179 -11.40 1.37 -1.73
CA PHE A 179 -10.43 0.32 -1.38
C PHE A 179 -9.58 -0.12 -2.57
N PHE A 180 -10.01 0.23 -3.78
CA PHE A 180 -9.18 0.19 -4.98
C PHE A 180 -9.49 1.43 -5.81
N TRP A 181 -8.50 2.28 -6.04
CA TRP A 181 -8.62 3.50 -6.83
C TRP A 181 -7.55 3.49 -7.92
N MET A 182 -8.01 3.46 -9.17
CA MET A 182 -7.20 3.72 -10.35
C MET A 182 -7.85 4.82 -11.20
N ASN A 183 -7.17 5.25 -12.27
CA ASN A 183 -7.79 6.00 -13.36
C ASN A 183 -7.63 5.17 -14.64
N CYS A 184 -8.67 5.11 -15.46
CA CYS A 184 -8.61 4.35 -16.71
C CYS A 184 -7.55 4.94 -17.65
N ASP A 185 -6.77 4.04 -18.25
CA ASP A 185 -5.80 4.34 -19.32
C ASP A 185 -4.77 5.42 -18.99
N GLN A 186 -4.41 5.53 -17.72
CA GLN A 186 -3.27 6.34 -17.29
C GLN A 186 -1.95 5.57 -17.35
N HIS A 187 -1.97 4.27 -17.06
CA HIS A 187 -0.82 3.38 -17.17
C HIS A 187 -1.30 1.91 -17.19
N PRO A 188 -0.52 0.97 -17.74
CA PRO A 188 -0.85 -0.45 -17.71
C PRO A 188 -0.93 -1.01 -16.28
N ILE A 189 -2.01 -1.74 -15.98
CA ILE A 189 -2.21 -2.44 -14.71
C ILE A 189 -2.63 -3.88 -14.98
N ALA A 190 -1.95 -4.84 -14.35
CA ALA A 190 -2.34 -6.24 -14.31
C ALA A 190 -2.85 -6.64 -12.93
N LEU A 191 -4.05 -7.22 -12.87
CA LEU A 191 -4.72 -7.65 -11.64
C LEU A 191 -4.94 -9.16 -11.67
N GLU A 192 -4.53 -9.83 -10.60
CA GLU A 192 -4.72 -11.27 -10.42
C GLU A 192 -5.10 -11.53 -8.96
N ASP A 193 -6.24 -12.17 -8.71
CA ASP A 193 -6.68 -12.49 -7.34
C ASP A 193 -6.66 -11.29 -6.37
N VAL A 194 -7.25 -10.18 -6.83
CA VAL A 194 -7.44 -8.96 -6.03
C VAL A 194 -8.85 -8.95 -5.46
N TYR A 195 -8.96 -8.84 -4.14
CA TYR A 195 -10.20 -8.90 -3.38
C TYR A 195 -10.40 -7.62 -2.56
N VAL A 196 -11.64 -7.13 -2.54
CA VAL A 196 -12.05 -5.98 -1.74
C VAL A 196 -13.30 -6.35 -0.98
N SER A 197 -13.25 -6.27 0.36
CA SER A 197 -14.41 -6.37 1.24
C SER A 197 -14.95 -4.97 1.54
N PRO A 198 -16.12 -4.59 0.98
CA PRO A 198 -16.71 -3.28 1.20
C PRO A 198 -16.95 -2.98 2.68
N ARG A 199 -17.04 -1.69 3.01
CA ARG A 199 -17.56 -1.27 4.31
C ARG A 199 -19.02 -1.70 4.47
N SER A 200 -19.42 -1.91 5.73
CA SER A 200 -20.83 -2.13 6.05
C SER A 200 -21.72 -1.02 5.47
N GLY A 201 -22.77 -1.42 4.76
CA GLY A 201 -23.72 -0.51 4.10
C GLY A 201 -23.25 0.11 2.77
N ARG A 202 -22.03 -0.19 2.29
CA ARG A 202 -21.56 0.26 0.96
C ARG A 202 -21.59 -0.88 -0.04
N VAL A 203 -22.16 -0.65 -1.22
CA VAL A 203 -22.15 -1.64 -2.29
C VAL A 203 -20.76 -1.79 -2.90
N PHE A 204 -20.45 -2.98 -3.43
CA PHE A 204 -19.12 -3.29 -3.97
C PHE A 204 -18.69 -2.36 -5.11
N GLY A 205 -19.60 -2.08 -6.05
CA GLY A 205 -19.32 -1.17 -7.17
C GLY A 205 -19.05 0.29 -6.79
N GLN A 206 -19.32 0.66 -5.54
CA GLN A 206 -18.94 1.96 -4.97
C GLN A 206 -17.65 1.88 -4.16
N SER A 207 -17.12 0.69 -3.85
CA SER A 207 -15.88 0.51 -3.08
C SER A 207 -14.62 0.49 -3.95
N VAL A 208 -14.80 0.51 -5.27
CA VAL A 208 -13.75 0.62 -6.28
C VAL A 208 -13.94 1.90 -7.09
N TRP A 209 -12.85 2.45 -7.62
CA TRP A 209 -12.85 3.57 -8.53
C TRP A 209 -11.95 3.30 -9.76
N PRO A 210 -12.41 3.61 -10.99
CA PRO A 210 -13.73 4.14 -11.33
C PRO A 210 -14.89 3.22 -10.95
N GLY A 211 -15.93 3.77 -10.32
CA GLY A 211 -17.07 2.99 -9.82
C GLY A 211 -18.18 2.81 -10.85
N ILE A 212 -19.27 2.13 -10.47
CA ILE A 212 -20.43 1.89 -11.35
C ILE A 212 -21.13 3.16 -11.84
N THR A 213 -20.95 4.29 -11.15
CA THR A 213 -21.54 5.58 -11.52
C THR A 213 -20.56 6.51 -12.23
N ASN A 214 -19.36 6.05 -12.56
CA ASN A 214 -18.39 6.88 -13.29
C ASN A 214 -18.89 7.13 -14.72
N ALA A 215 -18.89 8.39 -15.16
CA ALA A 215 -19.49 8.78 -16.43
C ALA A 215 -18.69 8.36 -17.67
N THR A 216 -17.37 8.21 -17.55
CA THR A 216 -16.47 8.02 -18.70
C THR A 216 -15.89 6.61 -18.77
N CYS A 217 -15.66 5.98 -17.63
CA CYS A 217 -15.12 4.64 -17.51
C CYS A 217 -15.79 3.90 -16.34
N PRO A 218 -17.10 3.61 -16.41
CA PRO A 218 -17.78 2.88 -15.36
C PRO A 218 -17.20 1.47 -15.17
N ALA A 219 -17.09 1.03 -13.93
CA ALA A 219 -16.88 -0.39 -13.66
C ALA A 219 -18.12 -1.19 -14.09
N THR A 220 -17.89 -2.30 -14.79
CA THR A 220 -18.91 -3.34 -14.97
C THR A 220 -18.85 -4.27 -13.77
N VAL A 221 -19.96 -4.41 -13.03
CA VAL A 221 -20.04 -5.29 -11.86
C VAL A 221 -21.06 -6.40 -12.10
N SER A 222 -20.60 -7.64 -12.06
CA SER A 222 -21.45 -8.84 -12.19
C SER A 222 -20.90 -9.99 -11.35
N GLY A 223 -21.78 -10.72 -10.64
CA GLY A 223 -21.38 -11.87 -9.82
C GLY A 223 -20.31 -11.56 -8.76
N GLY A 224 -20.27 -10.34 -8.23
CA GLY A 224 -19.23 -9.91 -7.28
C GLY A 224 -17.87 -9.64 -7.92
N VAL A 225 -17.81 -9.42 -9.24
CA VAL A 225 -16.59 -9.12 -9.97
C VAL A 225 -16.72 -7.75 -10.62
N ALA A 226 -15.73 -6.88 -10.41
CA ALA A 226 -15.60 -5.57 -11.04
C ALA A 226 -14.51 -5.63 -12.13
N SER A 227 -14.85 -5.16 -13.33
CA SER A 227 -13.94 -5.00 -14.46
C SER A 227 -14.12 -3.63 -15.10
N TRP A 228 -13.15 -3.21 -15.90
CA TRP A 228 -13.18 -1.93 -16.63
C TRP A 228 -12.99 -2.15 -18.14
N PRO A 229 -14.04 -2.59 -18.86
CA PRO A 229 -13.95 -2.83 -20.31
C PRO A 229 -13.54 -1.59 -21.11
N GLY A 230 -13.85 -0.39 -20.60
CA GLY A 230 -13.44 0.88 -21.18
C GLY A 230 -12.00 1.29 -20.88
N SER A 231 -11.19 0.41 -20.25
CA SER A 231 -9.77 0.64 -20.00
C SER A 231 -8.92 -0.51 -20.54
N PRO A 232 -8.50 -0.47 -21.82
CA PRO A 232 -7.68 -1.52 -22.44
C PRO A 232 -6.33 -1.73 -21.75
N SER A 233 -5.83 -0.71 -21.03
CA SER A 233 -4.59 -0.82 -20.24
C SER A 233 -4.76 -1.59 -18.92
N THR A 234 -5.99 -1.84 -18.48
CA THR A 234 -6.29 -2.62 -17.28
C THR A 234 -6.64 -4.05 -17.65
N THR A 235 -5.85 -5.00 -17.17
CA THR A 235 -6.08 -6.43 -17.35
C THR A 235 -6.43 -7.09 -16.01
N GLY A 236 -7.33 -8.07 -16.05
CA GLY A 236 -7.83 -8.73 -14.84
C GLY A 236 -9.02 -8.02 -14.20
N VAL A 237 -9.31 -8.35 -12.94
CA VAL A 237 -10.53 -7.93 -12.23
C VAL A 237 -10.29 -7.74 -10.74
N VAL A 238 -11.19 -7.00 -10.08
CA VAL A 238 -11.30 -6.98 -8.61
C VAL A 238 -12.53 -7.79 -8.20
N ARG A 239 -12.40 -8.62 -7.18
CA ARG A 239 -13.47 -9.47 -6.64
C ARG A 239 -13.99 -8.92 -5.31
N GLN A 240 -15.27 -9.09 -5.06
CA GLN A 240 -15.89 -8.72 -3.79
C GLN A 240 -15.55 -9.74 -2.70
N GLY A 241 -15.38 -9.25 -1.48
CA GLY A 241 -15.27 -10.09 -0.29
C GLY A 241 -13.83 -10.47 0.03
N ALA A 242 -13.67 -11.66 0.58
CA ALA A 242 -12.38 -12.24 0.95
C ALA A 242 -12.03 -13.41 0.03
N PRO A 243 -10.73 -13.69 -0.20
CA PRO A 243 -10.29 -14.91 -0.87
C PRO A 243 -10.78 -16.16 -0.13
N LEU A 244 -11.13 -17.21 -0.88
CA LEU A 244 -11.69 -18.47 -0.34
C LEU A 244 -10.75 -19.19 0.64
N GLY A 245 -9.43 -19.08 0.44
CA GLY A 245 -8.41 -19.67 1.31
C GLY A 245 -8.07 -18.86 2.56
N GLY A 246 -8.77 -17.74 2.80
CA GLY A 246 -8.41 -16.76 3.82
C GLY A 246 -7.34 -15.77 3.34
N ASP A 247 -6.96 -14.84 4.22
CA ASP A 247 -5.99 -13.78 3.95
C ASP A 247 -4.74 -14.30 3.21
N PHE A 248 -4.32 -13.58 2.16
CA PHE A 248 -3.07 -13.92 1.47
C PHE A 248 -1.85 -13.79 2.37
N VAL A 249 -1.90 -12.91 3.37
CA VAL A 249 -0.91 -12.78 4.44
C VAL A 249 -1.63 -12.91 5.78
N PRO A 250 -1.83 -14.14 6.28
CA PRO A 250 -2.49 -14.38 7.56
C PRO A 250 -1.79 -13.67 8.72
N ALA A 251 -2.55 -13.34 9.77
CA ALA A 251 -1.98 -12.76 10.99
C ALA A 251 -0.89 -13.67 11.57
N GLY A 252 0.20 -13.07 12.05
CA GLY A 252 1.34 -13.79 12.64
C GLY A 252 2.33 -14.39 11.64
N THR A 253 2.08 -14.31 10.32
CA THR A 253 2.99 -14.85 9.29
C THR A 253 4.13 -13.90 8.90
N VAL A 254 4.02 -12.62 9.26
CA VAL A 254 4.95 -11.54 8.92
C VAL A 254 5.29 -10.71 10.16
N GLY A 255 6.34 -9.87 10.10
CA GLY A 255 6.80 -9.08 11.23
C GLY A 255 8.18 -9.50 11.76
N ALA A 256 8.40 -9.32 13.06
CA ALA A 256 9.67 -9.54 13.77
C ALA A 256 10.33 -10.92 13.59
N GLY A 257 9.53 -11.96 13.33
CA GLY A 257 10.01 -13.34 13.13
C GLY A 257 9.98 -13.82 11.68
N TYR A 258 9.68 -12.92 10.72
CA TYR A 258 9.57 -13.30 9.33
C TYR A 258 10.91 -13.81 8.77
N VAL A 259 10.88 -14.96 8.13
CA VAL A 259 11.99 -15.52 7.37
C VAL A 259 11.55 -15.58 5.91
N SER A 260 12.28 -14.90 5.04
CA SER A 260 12.00 -14.95 3.60
C SER A 260 12.12 -16.40 3.11
N PRO A 261 11.17 -16.89 2.29
CA PRO A 261 11.29 -18.19 1.63
C PRO A 261 12.38 -18.19 0.53
N GLY A 262 13.06 -17.05 0.33
CA GLY A 262 14.02 -16.84 -0.74
C GLY A 262 13.35 -16.33 -2.01
N TYR A 263 14.16 -15.72 -2.87
CA TYR A 263 13.77 -15.36 -4.22
C TYR A 263 13.75 -16.64 -5.07
N ARG A 264 12.61 -16.93 -5.70
CA ARG A 264 12.55 -17.89 -6.80
C ARG A 264 12.57 -17.12 -8.12
#